data_AF-A0A8T0CLY3-F1
#
_entry.id   AF-A0A8T0CLY3-F1
#
_cell.length_a   1.000
_cell.length_b   1.000
_cell.length_c   1.000
_cell.angle_alpha   90.00
_cell.angle_beta   90.00
_cell.angle_gamma   90.00
#
_symmetry.space_group_name_H-M   'P 1'
#
loop_
_entity.id
_entity.type
_entity.pdbx_description
1 polymer ?
#
loop_
_entity_poly.entity_id
_entity_poly.type
_entity_poly.pdbx_seq_one_letter_code
_entity_poly.pdbx_strand_id
1 'polypeptide(L)'
;MKQKVVIKVSMNNHASGFFCFSPQSPHTKAMRLAGGFPGVQSVALVGDRDQIEVKGEVDAINLANSLRKKFGSADIMSVDEVKKEESEKKPEEDVKPIPWPYPRHEIVYVHPEPWW
;
A
#
# COMPACT_ATOMS: atom_id res chain seq x y z
N MET A 1 5.36 -20.83 7.61
CA MET A 1 5.22 -21.14 6.16
C MET A 1 4.72 -19.88 5.46
N LYS A 2 5.09 -19.60 4.20
CA LYS A 2 4.62 -18.37 3.54
C LYS A 2 3.27 -18.63 2.88
N GLN A 3 2.31 -17.75 3.11
CA GLN A 3 0.97 -17.80 2.54
C GLN A 3 0.74 -16.58 1.67
N LYS A 4 -0.05 -16.75 0.60
CA LYS A 4 -0.63 -15.70 -0.23
C LYS A 4 -2.14 -15.73 0.01
N VAL A 5 -2.69 -14.65 0.51
CA VAL A 5 -4.12 -14.51 0.78
C VAL A 5 -4.67 -13.40 -0.10
N VAL A 6 -5.79 -13.65 -0.77
CA VAL A 6 -6.50 -12.64 -1.56
C VAL A 6 -7.85 -12.37 -0.90
N ILE A 7 -8.08 -11.12 -0.51
CA ILE A 7 -9.32 -10.68 0.16
C ILE A 7 -9.99 -9.60 -0.68
N LYS A 8 -11.26 -9.82 -1.02
CA LYS A 8 -12.12 -8.79 -1.60
C LYS A 8 -12.72 -7.94 -0.49
N VAL A 9 -12.62 -6.62 -0.59
CA VAL A 9 -13.16 -5.66 0.39
C VAL A 9 -14.05 -4.70 -0.38
N SER A 10 -15.28 -4.45 0.09
CA SER A 10 -16.08 -3.38 -0.51
C SER A 10 -15.58 -2.03 -0.01
N MET A 11 -15.07 -1.21 -0.92
CA MET A 11 -14.41 0.06 -0.61
C MET A 11 -15.30 1.28 -0.93
N ASN A 12 -16.62 1.09 -0.88
CA ASN A 12 -17.65 2.07 -1.25
C ASN A 12 -17.87 3.20 -0.22
N ASN A 13 -17.18 3.18 0.91
CA ASN A 13 -17.34 4.18 1.96
C ASN A 13 -16.69 5.51 1.54
N HIS A 14 -17.53 6.50 1.22
CA HIS A 14 -17.14 7.91 1.14
C HIS A 14 -16.44 8.28 2.46
N ALA A 15 -15.29 8.97 2.36
CA ALA A 15 -14.38 9.30 3.46
C ALA A 15 -15.11 9.47 4.80
N SER A 16 -15.09 8.43 5.64
CA SER A 16 -15.80 8.46 6.92
C SER A 16 -15.13 9.49 7.83
N GLY A 17 -15.72 10.68 7.90
CA GLY A 17 -15.26 11.77 8.75
C GLY A 17 -15.32 11.37 10.22
N PHE A 18 -14.15 11.35 10.86
CA PHE A 18 -14.02 11.66 12.30
C PHE A 18 -12.56 11.95 12.73
N PHE A 19 -11.56 11.75 11.85
CA PHE A 19 -10.17 12.18 12.12
C PHE A 19 -9.65 13.05 10.97
N CYS A 20 -9.92 14.35 11.08
CA CYS A 20 -9.47 15.40 10.18
C CYS A 20 -7.98 15.70 10.35
N PHE A 21 -7.10 14.79 9.91
CA PHE A 21 -5.69 15.15 9.66
C PHE A 21 -5.16 14.70 8.30
N SER A 22 -5.91 13.90 7.54
CA SER A 22 -5.65 13.61 6.11
C SER A 22 -6.88 12.93 5.49
N PRO A 23 -7.40 13.39 4.35
CA PRO A 23 -8.37 12.61 3.58
C PRO A 23 -7.67 11.35 3.03
N GLN A 24 -7.82 10.23 3.73
CA GLN A 24 -7.35 8.94 3.23
C GLN A 24 -8.43 8.30 2.39
N SER A 25 -8.08 7.97 1.14
CA SER A 25 -8.91 7.10 0.32
C SER A 25 -9.18 5.79 1.07
N PRO A 26 -10.35 5.16 0.88
CA PRO A 26 -10.64 3.87 1.51
C PRO A 26 -9.53 2.85 1.21
N HIS A 27 -8.95 2.89 0.01
CA HIS A 27 -7.81 2.06 -0.42
C HIS A 27 -6.60 2.22 0.49
N THR A 28 -6.20 3.45 0.77
CA THR A 28 -5.08 3.74 1.67
C THR A 28 -5.36 3.21 3.08
N LYS A 29 -6.59 3.36 3.57
CA LYS A 29 -6.97 2.88 4.91
C LYS A 29 -6.92 1.34 4.99
N ALA A 30 -7.41 0.64 3.97
CA ALA A 30 -7.40 -0.82 3.96
C ALA A 30 -5.98 -1.36 3.81
N MET A 31 -5.17 -0.74 2.95
CA MET A 31 -3.77 -1.11 2.76
C MET A 31 -2.94 -0.86 4.03
N ARG A 32 -3.17 0.26 4.75
CA ARG A 32 -2.55 0.52 6.05
C ARG A 32 -2.96 -0.52 7.10
N LEU A 33 -4.22 -0.95 7.11
CA LEU A 33 -4.70 -1.98 8.03
C LEU A 33 -4.06 -3.34 7.72
N ALA A 34 -4.09 -3.74 6.45
CA ALA A 34 -3.53 -5.01 6.00
C ALA A 34 -2.01 -5.05 6.20
N GLY A 35 -1.29 -3.98 5.83
CA GLY A 35 0.16 -3.89 6.00
C GLY A 35 0.62 -3.79 7.45
N GLY A 36 -0.23 -3.27 8.35
CA GLY A 36 0.05 -3.23 9.79
C GLY A 36 -0.28 -4.53 10.52
N PHE A 37 -0.79 -5.55 9.84
CA PHE A 37 -1.16 -6.82 10.46
C PHE A 37 0.11 -7.65 10.74
N PRO A 38 0.21 -8.32 11.91
CA PRO A 38 1.41 -9.09 12.26
C PRO A 38 1.66 -10.22 11.26
N GLY A 39 2.92 -10.39 10.87
CA GLY A 39 3.36 -11.46 9.96
C GLY A 39 3.22 -11.13 8.47
N VAL A 40 2.72 -9.95 8.12
CA VAL A 40 2.63 -9.48 6.73
C VAL A 40 4.00 -9.03 6.22
N GLN A 41 4.42 -9.58 5.08
CA GLN A 41 5.67 -9.23 4.40
C GLN A 41 5.43 -8.31 3.20
N SER A 42 4.31 -8.46 2.51
CA SER A 42 3.95 -7.63 1.36
C SER A 42 2.44 -7.54 1.20
N VAL A 43 1.96 -6.39 0.77
CA VAL A 43 0.56 -6.13 0.46
C VAL A 43 0.49 -5.44 -0.90
N ALA A 44 -0.43 -5.89 -1.75
CA ALA A 44 -0.72 -5.28 -3.03
C ALA A 44 -2.23 -5.12 -3.22
N LEU A 45 -2.62 -4.01 -3.83
CA LEU A 45 -3.98 -3.86 -4.36
C LEU A 45 -4.00 -4.45 -5.78
N VAL A 46 -4.97 -5.31 -6.06
CA VAL A 46 -5.09 -6.02 -7.33
C VAL A 46 -6.50 -5.85 -7.92
N GLY A 47 -6.60 -5.90 -9.25
CA GLY A 47 -7.86 -5.77 -9.98
C GLY A 47 -8.42 -4.34 -9.97
N ASP A 48 -9.75 -4.24 -9.93
CA ASP A 48 -10.51 -2.97 -9.94
C ASP A 48 -10.49 -2.27 -8.56
N ARG A 49 -9.37 -2.40 -7.84
CA ARG A 49 -9.06 -1.80 -6.53
C ARG A 49 -9.87 -2.32 -5.33
N ASP A 50 -10.72 -3.32 -5.54
CA ASP A 50 -11.51 -3.96 -4.48
C ASP A 50 -10.85 -5.22 -3.89
N GLN A 51 -9.67 -5.63 -4.38
CA GLN A 51 -8.97 -6.82 -3.90
C GLN A 51 -7.61 -6.47 -3.30
N ILE A 52 -7.30 -7.11 -2.18
CA ILE A 52 -6.05 -6.96 -1.45
C ILE A 52 -5.37 -8.32 -1.43
N GLU A 53 -4.21 -8.40 -2.09
CA GLU A 53 -3.29 -9.53 -1.96
C GLU A 53 -2.34 -9.28 -0.80
N VAL A 54 -2.23 -10.26 0.10
CA VAL A 54 -1.34 -10.22 1.26
C VAL A 54 -0.43 -11.44 1.19
N LYS A 55 0.88 -11.21 1.31
CA LYS A 55 1.89 -12.26 1.38
C LYS A 55 2.57 -12.21 2.74
N GLY A 56 2.68 -13.35 3.41
CA GLY A 56 3.32 -13.45 4.71
C GLY A 56 2.92 -14.69 5.48
N GLU A 57 3.26 -14.71 6.76
CA GLU A 57 2.75 -15.70 7.72
C GLU A 57 1.57 -15.05 8.44
N VAL A 58 0.39 -15.12 7.83
CA VAL A 58 -0.75 -14.29 8.21
C VAL A 58 -1.97 -15.14 8.45
N ASP A 59 -2.65 -14.92 9.57
CA ASP A 59 -3.94 -15.54 9.81
C ASP A 59 -5.02 -14.85 8.95
N ALA A 60 -5.43 -15.54 7.89
CA ALA A 60 -6.45 -15.06 6.94
C ALA A 60 -7.78 -14.70 7.61
N ILE A 61 -8.20 -15.44 8.64
CA ILE A 61 -9.47 -15.22 9.34
C ILE A 61 -9.38 -13.95 10.18
N ASN A 62 -8.32 -13.80 10.96
CA ASN A 62 -8.14 -12.61 11.80
C ASN A 62 -7.90 -11.34 10.96
N LEU A 63 -7.23 -11.46 9.82
CA LEU A 63 -7.08 -10.37 8.85
C LEU A 63 -8.44 -9.97 8.26
N ALA A 64 -9.23 -10.94 7.78
CA ALA A 64 -10.58 -10.68 7.24
C ALA A 64 -11.52 -10.09 8.31
N ASN A 65 -11.48 -10.57 9.55
CA ASN A 65 -12.24 -10.02 10.66
C ASN A 65 -11.86 -8.57 10.96
N SER A 66 -10.57 -8.23 10.90
CA SER A 66 -10.09 -6.86 11.10
C SER A 66 -10.60 -5.93 9.99
N LEU A 67 -10.62 -6.42 8.74
CA LEU A 67 -11.18 -5.69 7.60
C LEU A 67 -12.70 -5.51 7.74
N ARG A 68 -13.45 -6.56 8.10
CA ARG A 68 -14.90 -6.49 8.38
C ARG A 68 -15.24 -5.47 9.45
N LYS A 69 -14.45 -5.39 10.52
CA LYS A 69 -14.64 -4.38 11.58
C LYS A 69 -14.49 -2.93 11.08
N LYS A 70 -13.70 -2.68 10.04
CA LYS A 70 -13.39 -1.33 9.55
C LYS A 70 -14.14 -0.93 8.28
N PHE A 71 -14.48 -1.89 7.43
CA PHE A 71 -15.11 -1.70 6.13
C PHE A 71 -16.50 -2.37 6.02
N GLY A 72 -16.92 -3.11 7.05
CA GLY A 72 -18.19 -3.83 7.09
C GLY A 72 -18.18 -5.16 6.34
N SER A 73 -17.63 -5.16 5.12
CA SER A 73 -17.59 -6.35 4.25
C SER A 73 -16.17 -6.69 3.82
N ALA A 74 -15.80 -7.95 3.98
CA ALA A 74 -14.57 -8.52 3.44
C ALA A 74 -14.77 -10.03 3.23
N ASP A 75 -14.44 -10.51 2.04
CA ASP A 75 -14.57 -11.90 1.64
C ASP A 75 -13.22 -12.46 1.21
N ILE A 76 -12.85 -13.60 1.79
CA ILE A 76 -11.61 -14.30 1.44
C ILE A 76 -11.86 -15.01 0.12
N MET A 77 -11.12 -14.65 -0.92
CA MET A 77 -11.27 -15.26 -2.25
C MET A 77 -10.38 -16.50 -2.38
N SER A 78 -9.11 -16.37 -2.00
CA SER A 78 -8.12 -17.44 -2.14
C SER A 78 -7.11 -17.41 -1.00
N VAL A 79 -6.67 -18.59 -0.58
CA VAL A 79 -5.55 -18.79 0.35
C VAL A 79 -4.64 -19.84 -0.27
N ASP A 80 -3.51 -19.39 -0.80
CA ASP A 80 -2.53 -20.25 -1.44
C ASP A 80 -1.28 -20.35 -0.55
N GLU A 81 -0.77 -21.56 -0.38
CA GLU A 81 0.50 -21.74 0.29
C GLU A 81 1.64 -21.47 -0.70
N VAL A 82 2.43 -20.43 -0.41
CA VAL A 82 3.62 -20.13 -1.19
C VAL A 82 4.72 -21.08 -0.73
N LYS A 83 4.73 -22.27 -1.35
CA LYS A 83 5.92 -23.11 -1.34
C LYS A 83 7.05 -22.29 -1.93
N LYS A 84 8.18 -22.23 -1.22
CA LYS A 84 9.41 -21.61 -1.71
C LYS A 84 9.85 -22.38 -2.95
N GLU A 85 9.41 -21.94 -4.12
CA GLU A 85 10.18 -22.20 -5.33
C GLU A 85 11.37 -21.24 -5.28
N GLU A 86 12.50 -21.82 -4.92
CA GLU A 86 13.82 -21.27 -5.13
C GLU A 86 14.06 -21.20 -6.65
N SER A 87 13.79 -20.03 -7.23
CA SER A 87 14.26 -19.60 -8.56
C SER A 87 13.94 -18.11 -8.66
N GLU A 88 14.77 -17.21 -9.16
CA GLU A 88 16.10 -17.27 -9.73
C GLU A 88 16.58 -15.81 -9.72
N LYS A 89 17.88 -15.58 -9.53
CA LYS A 89 18.50 -14.26 -9.68
C LYS A 89 18.05 -13.63 -11.01
N LYS A 90 17.41 -12.46 -10.97
CA LYS A 90 17.43 -11.50 -12.07
C LYS A 90 18.20 -10.26 -11.64
N PRO A 91 18.99 -9.69 -12.56
CA PRO A 91 20.30 -9.12 -12.28
C PRO A 91 20.19 -7.75 -11.61
N GLU A 92 21.24 -7.39 -10.86
CA GLU A 92 21.63 -6.00 -10.65
C GLU A 92 21.77 -5.32 -12.02
N GLU A 93 20.69 -4.70 -12.49
CA GLU A 93 20.76 -3.79 -13.62
C GLU A 93 21.19 -2.43 -13.06
N ASP A 94 22.50 -2.22 -13.10
CA ASP A 94 23.22 -0.95 -13.16
C ASP A 94 22.29 0.28 -13.13
N VAL A 95 22.04 0.81 -11.92
CA VAL A 95 21.29 2.05 -11.73
C VAL A 95 22.15 3.20 -12.25
N LYS A 96 22.12 3.42 -13.56
CA LYS A 96 22.60 4.67 -14.14
C LYS A 96 21.74 5.79 -13.53
N PRO A 97 22.33 6.83 -12.93
CA PRO A 97 21.55 7.92 -12.37
C PRO A 97 20.75 8.57 -13.50
N ILE A 98 19.43 8.46 -13.40
CA ILE A 98 18.49 9.11 -14.32
C ILE A 98 18.68 10.63 -14.11
N PRO A 99 19.12 11.41 -15.12
CA PRO A 99 19.13 12.85 -14.99
C PRO A 99 17.67 13.32 -14.94
N TRP A 100 17.28 13.90 -13.80
CA TRP A 100 15.95 14.48 -13.62
C TRP A 100 15.72 15.55 -14.70
N PRO A 101 14.63 15.51 -15.47
CA PRO A 101 14.40 16.44 -16.58
C PRO A 101 13.86 17.79 -16.11
N TYR A 102 13.80 18.04 -14.80
CA TYR A 102 13.25 19.28 -14.28
C TYR A 102 14.31 20.38 -14.33
N PRO A 103 14.08 21.48 -15.06
CA PRO A 103 14.94 22.64 -14.96
C PRO A 103 14.94 23.10 -13.49
N ARG A 104 16.12 23.13 -12.89
CA ARG A 104 16.37 23.77 -11.60
C ARG A 104 15.97 25.23 -11.77
N HIS A 105 14.77 25.58 -11.32
CA HIS A 105 14.40 26.97 -11.16
C HIS A 105 15.27 27.48 -10.01
N GLU A 106 16.38 28.13 -10.35
CA GLU A 106 17.14 28.91 -9.39
C GLU A 106 16.20 30.02 -8.91
N ILE A 107 15.69 29.88 -7.70
CA ILE A 107 15.02 30.97 -7.02
C ILE A 107 16.14 31.94 -6.65
N VAL A 108 16.45 32.86 -7.56
CA VAL A 108 17.29 34.02 -7.26
C VAL A 108 16.48 34.88 -6.30
N TYR A 109 16.81 34.80 -5.01
CA TYR A 109 16.34 35.79 -4.04
C TYR A 109 17.01 37.12 -4.42
N VAL A 110 16.31 37.94 -5.20
CA VAL A 110 16.63 39.35 -5.32
C VAL A 110 16.33 39.96 -3.96
N HIS A 111 17.38 40.13 -3.16
CA HIS A 111 17.29 40.85 -1.91
C HIS A 111 16.77 42.26 -2.26
N PRO A 112 15.60 42.69 -1.76
CA PRO A 112 15.16 44.05 -2.01
C PRO A 112 16.20 44.98 -1.39
N GLU A 113 16.71 45.92 -2.19
CA GLU A 113 17.67 46.92 -1.73
C GLU A 113 17.08 47.63 -0.49
N PRO A 114 17.89 47.83 0.55
CA PRO A 114 17.44 48.54 1.74
C PRO A 114 17.09 49.97 1.36
N TRP A 115 15.85 50.34 1.61
CA TRP A 115 15.45 51.72 1.62
C TRP A 115 15.85 52.27 2.99
N TRP A 116 16.94 53.05 3.02
CA TRP A 116 17.47 53.82 4.15
C TRP A 116 18.30 53.05 5.19
#